data_AF-A0AA43CQH8-F1
#
_entry.id   AF-A0AA43CQH8-F1
#
_cell.length_a   1.000
_cell.length_b   1.000
_cell.length_c   1.000
_cell.angle_alpha   90.00
_cell.angle_beta   90.00
_cell.angle_gamma   90.00
#
_symmetry.space_group_name_H-M   'P 1'
#
loop_
_entity.id
_entity.type
_entity.pdbx_description
1 polymer ?
#
loop_
_entity_poly.entity_id
_entity_poly.type
_entity_poly.pdbx_seq_one_letter_code
_entity_poly.pdbx_strand_id
1 'polypeptide(L)'
;MSGEMVPVVLFIVIGIAVLGYFYWNHKNRASIMETVQKAIDQGGELSPDLLKQLGASADPKFRDMRRGIVFLFLGVAGLLCSLFFNDADVVNGIRAGSVFPTMLGLGFLLVWKLNKD
;
A
#
# COMPACT_ATOMS: atom_id res chain seq x y z
N MET A 1 -11.72 -12.25 29.23
CA MET A 1 -10.26 -12.34 28.94
C MET A 1 -9.95 -12.71 27.49
N SER A 2 -10.73 -13.54 26.78
CA SER A 2 -10.49 -13.85 25.35
C SER A 2 -10.86 -12.72 24.39
N GLY A 3 -11.88 -11.90 24.70
CA GLY A 3 -12.37 -10.83 23.82
C GLY A 3 -11.37 -9.69 23.56
N GLU A 4 -10.53 -9.35 24.54
CA GLU A 4 -9.56 -8.23 24.43
C GLU A 4 -8.31 -8.63 23.64
N MET A 5 -7.98 -9.92 23.61
CA MET A 5 -6.84 -10.42 22.84
C MET A 5 -7.08 -10.33 21.33
N VAL A 6 -8.34 -10.36 20.88
CA VAL A 6 -8.70 -10.30 19.46
C VAL A 6 -8.23 -8.99 18.80
N PRO A 7 -8.58 -7.79 19.30
CA PRO A 7 -8.09 -6.54 18.73
C PRO A 7 -6.58 -6.38 18.87
N VAL A 8 -5.98 -6.81 19.99
CA VAL A 8 -4.53 -6.72 20.20
C VAL A 8 -3.77 -7.52 19.16
N VAL A 9 -4.16 -8.78 18.92
CA VAL A 9 -3.53 -9.63 17.91
C VAL A 9 -3.72 -9.04 16.51
N LEU A 10 -4.90 -8.48 16.21
CA LEU A 10 -5.16 -7.81 14.94
C LEU A 10 -4.20 -6.64 14.68
N PHE A 11 -4.00 -5.76 15.68
CA PHE A 11 -3.05 -4.64 15.56
C PHE A 11 -1.59 -5.11 15.43
N ILE A 12 -1.19 -6.18 16.12
CA ILE A 12 0.15 -6.75 16.01
C ILE A 12 0.40 -7.29 14.59
N VAL A 13 -0.55 -8.05 14.03
CA VAL A 13 -0.41 -8.62 12.67
C VAL A 13 -0.33 -7.50 11.63
N ILE A 14 -1.16 -6.46 11.74
CA ILE A 14 -1.10 -5.29 10.87
C ILE A 14 0.25 -4.58 11.01
N GLY A 15 0.73 -4.39 12.25
CA GLY A 15 2.04 -3.78 12.53
C GLY A 15 3.20 -4.53 11.88
N ILE A 16 3.23 -5.86 12.00
CA ILE A 16 4.26 -6.71 11.39
C ILE A 16 4.18 -6.63 9.85
N ALA A 17 2.99 -6.67 9.26
CA ALA A 17 2.83 -6.57 7.82
C ALA A 17 3.33 -5.22 7.27
N VAL A 18 3.01 -4.13 7.97
CA VAL A 18 3.47 -2.78 7.62
C VAL A 18 4.99 -2.67 7.76
N LEU A 19 5.56 -3.12 8.89
CA LEU A 19 7.02 -3.10 9.10
C LEU A 19 7.75 -3.94 8.05
N GLY A 20 7.22 -5.13 7.72
CA GLY A 20 7.76 -6.00 6.67
C GLY A 20 7.74 -5.32 5.29
N TYR A 21 6.63 -4.66 4.94
CA TYR A 21 6.54 -3.88 3.70
C TYR A 21 7.58 -2.76 3.64
N PHE A 22 7.73 -1.97 4.71
CA PHE A 22 8.72 -0.89 4.78
C PHE A 22 10.15 -1.42 4.71
N TYR A 23 10.45 -2.49 5.45
CA TYR A 23 11.77 -3.14 5.44
C TYR A 23 12.13 -3.64 4.04
N TRP A 24 11.21 -4.36 3.38
CA TRP A 24 11.46 -4.89 2.04
C TRP A 24 11.59 -3.78 1.00
N ASN A 25 10.75 -2.75 1.06
CA ASN A 25 10.84 -1.60 0.16
C ASN A 25 12.16 -0.82 0.34
N HIS A 26 12.65 -0.68 1.58
CA HIS A 26 13.95 -0.07 1.85
C HIS A 26 15.09 -0.92 1.26
N LYS A 27 15.06 -2.25 1.51
CA LYS A 27 16.05 -3.19 0.99
C LYS A 27 16.08 -3.20 -0.54
N ASN A 28 14.92 -3.18 -1.19
CA ASN A 28 14.83 -3.18 -2.66
C ASN A 28 15.40 -1.90 -3.28
N ARG A 29 15.22 -0.75 -2.63
CA ARG A 29 15.82 0.52 -3.08
C ARG A 29 17.34 0.52 -2.89
N ALA A 30 17.81 -0.01 -1.76
CA ALA A 30 19.23 -0.12 -1.48
C ALA A 30 19.94 -1.04 -2.49
N SER A 31 19.37 -2.21 -2.82
CA SER A 31 19.95 -3.15 -3.78
C SER A 31 20.02 -2.61 -5.21
N ILE A 32 19.05 -1.79 -5.62
CA ILE A 32 19.08 -1.12 -6.92
C ILE A 32 20.26 -0.13 -6.97
N MET A 33 20.47 0.67 -5.93
CA MET A 33 21.60 1.60 -5.87
C MET A 33 22.96 0.90 -5.84
N GLU A 34 23.07 -0.24 -5.15
CA GLU A 34 24.31 -1.02 -5.12
C GLU A 34 24.66 -1.60 -6.50
N THR A 35 23.63 -2.02 -7.27
CA THR A 35 23.82 -2.50 -8.65
C THR A 35 24.27 -1.37 -9.59
N VAL A 36 23.71 -0.16 -9.42
CA VAL A 36 24.12 1.02 -10.18
C VAL A 36 25.56 1.41 -9.86
N GLN A 37 25.96 1.40 -8.57
CA GLN A 37 27.35 1.67 -8.18
C GLN A 37 28.31 0.65 -8.81
N LYS A 38 28.01 -0.65 -8.74
CA LYS A 38 28.84 -1.69 -9.39
C LYS A 38 28.95 -1.52 -10.91
N ALA A 39 27.90 -1.06 -11.58
CA ALA A 39 27.92 -0.80 -13.02
C ALA A 39 28.79 0.42 -13.39
N ILE A 40 28.82 1.46 -12.54
CA ILE A 40 29.69 2.63 -12.68
C ILE A 40 31.15 2.24 -12.46
N ASP A 41 31.44 1.49 -11.40
CA ASP A 41 32.79 1.07 -11.03
C ASP A 41 33.43 0.13 -12.07
N GLN A 42 32.62 -0.60 -12.84
CA GLN A 42 33.06 -1.47 -13.94
C GLN A 42 33.33 -0.72 -15.26
N GLY A 43 33.20 0.62 -15.29
CA GLY A 43 33.50 1.44 -16.46
C GLY A 43 32.46 1.34 -17.57
N GLY A 44 31.26 0.82 -17.29
CA GLY A 44 30.16 0.83 -18.24
C GLY A 44 29.66 2.25 -18.46
N GLU A 45 29.61 2.72 -19.71
CA GLU A 45 28.89 3.94 -20.06
C GLU A 45 27.44 3.75 -19.64
N LEU A 46 27.04 4.35 -18.51
CA LEU A 46 25.65 4.42 -18.13
C LEU A 46 24.94 5.32 -19.14
N SER A 47 24.47 4.72 -20.22
CA SER A 47 23.55 5.36 -21.15
C SER A 47 22.46 6.06 -20.32
N PRO A 48 22.21 7.36 -20.52
CA PRO A 48 21.21 8.14 -19.79
C PRO A 48 19.82 7.49 -19.79
N ASP A 49 19.52 6.62 -20.77
CA ASP A 49 18.28 5.85 -20.83
C ASP A 49 18.18 4.75 -19.76
N LEU A 50 19.28 4.11 -19.39
CA LEU A 50 19.29 3.09 -18.32
C LEU A 50 19.08 3.74 -16.94
N LEU A 51 19.69 4.90 -16.71
CA LEU A 51 19.44 5.71 -15.51
C LEU A 51 18.00 6.23 -15.46
N LYS A 52 17.42 6.60 -16.60
CA LYS A 52 15.98 6.92 -16.69
C LYS A 52 15.11 5.71 -16.42
N GLN A 53 15.46 4.50 -16.86
CA GLN A 53 14.67 3.29 -16.59
C GLN A 53 14.79 2.80 -15.14
N LEU A 54 15.96 2.96 -14.52
CA LEU A 54 16.19 2.66 -13.10
C LEU A 54 15.59 3.73 -12.17
N GLY A 55 15.65 5.00 -12.61
CA GLY A 55 15.04 6.16 -11.96
C GLY A 55 13.54 6.30 -12.25
N ALA A 56 13.02 5.62 -13.27
CA ALA A 56 11.59 5.39 -13.50
C ALA A 56 11.07 4.42 -12.44
N SER A 57 11.16 4.83 -11.18
CA SER A 57 10.25 4.38 -10.15
C SER A 57 8.85 4.45 -10.76
N ALA A 58 8.18 3.31 -10.86
CA ALA A 58 6.85 3.16 -11.47
C ALA A 58 6.04 4.45 -11.31
N ASP A 59 5.60 5.01 -12.45
CA ASP A 59 4.95 6.32 -12.54
C ASP A 59 4.09 6.55 -11.29
N PRO A 60 4.39 7.59 -10.49
CA PRO A 60 3.67 7.89 -9.25
C PRO A 60 2.15 7.78 -9.45
N LYS A 61 1.66 8.15 -10.64
CA LYS A 61 0.29 8.01 -11.08
C LYS A 61 -0.24 6.59 -11.06
N PHE A 62 0.43 5.63 -11.70
CA PHE A 62 -0.01 4.23 -11.71
C PHE A 62 0.09 3.60 -10.31
N ARG A 63 1.04 4.05 -9.50
CA ARG A 63 1.17 3.62 -8.11
C ARG A 63 -0.01 4.10 -7.25
N ASP A 64 -0.41 5.36 -7.39
CA ASP A 64 -1.52 5.93 -6.63
C ASP A 64 -2.86 5.36 -7.09
N MET A 65 -3.04 5.14 -8.40
CA MET A 65 -4.20 4.40 -8.93
C MET A 65 -4.32 3.01 -8.33
N ARG A 66 -3.23 2.23 -8.32
CA ARG A 66 -3.23 0.87 -7.77
C ARG A 66 -3.56 0.87 -6.28
N ARG A 67 -2.94 1.77 -5.51
CA ARG A 67 -3.22 1.93 -4.08
C ARG A 67 -4.67 2.32 -3.84
N GLY A 68 -5.19 3.26 -4.61
CA GLY A 68 -6.57 3.71 -4.52
C GLY A 68 -7.57 2.59 -4.76
N ILE A 69 -7.38 1.79 -5.82
CA ILE A 69 -8.23 0.63 -6.11
C ILE A 69 -8.16 -0.38 -4.95
N VAL A 70 -6.96 -0.73 -4.47
CA VAL A 70 -6.81 -1.72 -3.38
C VAL A 70 -7.53 -1.27 -2.11
N PHE A 71 -7.34 -0.02 -1.68
CA PHE A 71 -7.99 0.49 -0.47
C PHE A 71 -9.51 0.62 -0.65
N LEU A 72 -9.98 1.04 -1.82
CA LEU A 72 -11.40 1.13 -2.13
C LEU A 72 -12.07 -0.24 -2.01
N PHE A 73 -11.52 -1.25 -2.68
CA PHE A 73 -12.07 -2.61 -2.65
C PHE A 73 -11.95 -3.26 -1.27
N LEU A 74 -10.89 -2.96 -0.51
CA LEU A 74 -10.77 -3.41 0.88
C LEU A 74 -11.90 -2.85 1.76
N GLY A 75 -12.22 -1.56 1.61
CA GLY A 75 -13.32 -0.94 2.34
C GLY A 75 -14.70 -1.44 1.89
N VAL A 76 -14.92 -1.61 0.59
CA VAL A 76 -16.16 -2.22 0.07
C VAL A 76 -16.31 -3.66 0.57
N ALA A 77 -15.24 -4.45 0.59
CA ALA A 77 -15.26 -5.81 1.12
C ALA A 77 -15.64 -5.82 2.61
N GLY A 78 -15.10 -4.88 3.40
CA GLY A 78 -15.50 -4.72 4.81
C GLY A 78 -16.97 -4.34 4.98
N LEU A 79 -17.49 -3.42 4.15
CA LEU A 79 -18.91 -3.07 4.15
C LEU A 79 -19.80 -4.28 3.80
N LEU A 80 -19.44 -5.05 2.78
CA LEU A 80 -20.15 -6.28 2.40
C LEU A 80 -20.03 -7.36 3.50
N CYS A 81 -18.91 -7.42 4.20
CA CYS A 81 -18.71 -8.33 5.33
C CYS A 81 -19.75 -8.07 6.44
N SER A 82 -20.17 -6.83 6.64
CA SER A 82 -21.22 -6.50 7.62
C SER A 82 -22.57 -7.17 7.33
N LEU A 83 -22.84 -7.63 6.10
CA LEU A 83 -24.10 -8.30 5.73
C LEU A 83 -24.19 -9.74 6.27
N PHE A 84 -23.07 -10.32 6.73
CA PHE A 84 -23.03 -11.69 7.26
C PHE A 84 -23.29 -11.76 8.78
N PHE A 85 -23.52 -10.62 9.43
CA PHE A 85 -23.73 -10.53 10.88
C PHE A 85 -25.11 -9.93 11.19
N ASN A 86 -25.76 -10.44 12.25
CA ASN A 86 -27.07 -9.96 12.70
C ASN A 86 -26.99 -9.05 13.94
N ASP A 87 -25.84 -9.01 14.61
CA ASP A 87 -25.62 -8.19 15.79
C ASP A 87 -25.35 -6.73 15.38
N ALA A 88 -26.19 -5.81 15.85
CA ALA A 88 -26.12 -4.40 15.48
C ALA A 88 -24.80 -3.73 15.87
N ASP A 89 -24.22 -4.08 17.03
CA ASP A 89 -22.97 -3.48 17.51
C ASP A 89 -21.79 -3.94 16.65
N VAL A 90 -21.79 -5.22 16.27
CA VAL A 90 -20.79 -5.79 15.36
C VAL A 90 -20.90 -5.19 13.97
N VAL A 91 -22.11 -5.08 13.44
CA VAL A 91 -22.38 -4.49 12.12
C VAL A 91 -21.95 -3.03 12.08
N ASN A 92 -22.28 -2.24 13.10
CA ASN A 92 -21.89 -0.84 13.20
C ASN A 92 -20.36 -0.68 13.31
N GLY A 93 -19.70 -1.53 14.10
CA GLY A 93 -18.24 -1.54 14.21
C GLY A 93 -17.53 -1.85 12.89
N ILE A 94 -17.98 -2.88 12.16
CA ILE A 94 -17.43 -3.25 10.86
C ILE A 94 -17.65 -2.13 9.85
N ARG A 95 -18.86 -1.54 9.79
CA ARG A 95 -19.17 -0.44 8.87
C ARG A 95 -18.31 0.78 9.16
N ALA A 96 -18.19 1.19 10.43
CA ALA A 96 -17.34 2.30 10.83
C ALA A 96 -15.87 2.06 10.44
N GLY A 97 -15.34 0.87 10.70
CA GLY A 97 -13.97 0.49 10.32
C GLY A 97 -13.74 0.47 8.81
N SER A 98 -14.74 0.09 8.03
CA SER A 98 -14.66 -0.06 6.57
C SER A 98 -14.72 1.27 5.81
N VAL A 99 -15.28 2.31 6.42
CA VAL A 99 -15.31 3.67 5.84
C VAL A 99 -13.91 4.24 5.66
N PHE A 100 -12.99 3.96 6.58
CA PHE A 100 -11.60 4.46 6.51
C PHE A 100 -10.86 4.02 5.23
N PRO A 101 -10.69 2.72 4.95
CA PRO A 101 -10.05 2.27 3.71
C PRO A 101 -10.83 2.70 2.46
N THR A 102 -12.18 2.77 2.52
CA THR A 102 -12.98 3.28 1.41
C THR A 102 -12.62 4.73 1.07
N MET A 103 -12.53 5.61 2.08
CA MET A 103 -12.17 7.01 1.91
C MET A 103 -10.70 7.20 1.48
N LEU A 104 -9.78 6.40 2.02
CA LEU A 104 -8.38 6.37 1.55
C LEU A 104 -8.30 5.98 0.08
N GLY A 105 -9.06 4.97 -0.33
CA GLY A 105 -9.15 4.52 -1.71
C GLY A 105 -9.62 5.63 -2.65
N LEU A 106 -10.73 6.29 -2.28
CA LEU A 106 -11.26 7.44 -3.01
C LEU A 106 -10.25 8.60 -3.07
N GLY A 107 -9.52 8.88 -1.99
CA GLY A 107 -8.50 9.92 -1.95
C GLY A 107 -7.35 9.66 -2.92
N PHE A 108 -6.81 8.44 -2.94
CA PHE A 108 -5.76 8.06 -3.90
C PHE A 108 -6.26 8.11 -5.36
N LEU A 109 -7.50 7.70 -5.61
CA LEU A 109 -8.11 7.81 -6.95
C LEU A 109 -8.34 9.27 -7.36
N LEU A 110 -8.68 10.15 -6.42
CA LEU A 110 -8.81 11.58 -6.65
C LEU A 110 -7.46 12.21 -7.01
N VAL A 111 -6.41 11.91 -6.24
CA VAL A 111 -5.04 12.36 -6.55
C VAL A 111 -4.59 11.84 -7.92
N TRP A 112 -4.88 10.57 -8.23
CA TRP A 112 -4.59 10.01 -9.55
C TRP A 112 -5.29 10.77 -10.69
N LYS A 113 -6.57 11.14 -10.49
CA LYS A 113 -7.35 11.91 -11.47
C LYS A 113 -6.82 13.34 -11.63
N LEU A 114 -6.36 13.96 -10.54
CA LEU A 114 -5.79 15.32 -10.54
C LEU A 114 -4.38 15.36 -11.13
N ASN A 115 -3.56 14.32 -10.96
CA ASN A 115 -2.26 14.15 -11.62
C ASN A 115 -2.39 13.76 -13.12
N LYS A 116 -3.40 14.31 -13.80
CA LYS A 116 -3.65 14.14 -15.22
C LYS A 116 -3.26 15.41 -15.96
N ASP A 117 -2.01 15.81 -15.80
CA ASP A 117 -1.28 16.71 -16.70
C ASP A 117 -0.17 15.91 -17.38
#